data_AF-A0AA42B961-F1
#
_entry.id   AF-A0AA42B961-F1
#
_cell.length_a   1.000
_cell.length_b   1.000
_cell.length_c   1.000
_cell.angle_alpha   90.00
_cell.angle_beta   90.00
_cell.angle_gamma   90.00
#
_symmetry.space_group_name_H-M   'P 1'
#
loop_
_entity.id
_entity.type
_entity.pdbx_description
1 polymer ?
#
loop_
_entity_poly.entity_id
_entity_poly.type
_entity_poly.pdbx_seq_one_letter_code
_entity_poly.pdbx_strand_id
1 'polypeptide(L)' 'MTEERQPEWDWKGYNEHLVQRGEILLNGESLQAWKEERKKMNLGKRGRPFRYPHSLMFLFGTLRVVFRPPYRQLEGLA' A
#
# COMPACT_ATOMS: atom_id res chain seq x y z
N MET A 1 -20.40 -43.52 -31.66
CA MET A 1 -19.34 -43.11 -30.71
C MET A 1 -19.04 -41.65 -30.98
N THR A 2 -19.69 -40.76 -30.25
CA THR A 2 -19.39 -39.33 -30.29
C THR A 2 -18.42 -39.06 -29.15
N GLU A 3 -17.16 -38.76 -29.48
CA GLU A 3 -16.20 -38.26 -28.49
C GLU A 3 -16.68 -36.89 -27.99
N GLU A 4 -17.15 -36.83 -26.74
CA GLU A 4 -17.36 -35.57 -26.05
C GLU A 4 -15.98 -34.95 -25.74
N ARG A 5 -15.62 -33.93 -26.49
CA ARG A 5 -14.41 -33.13 -26.27
C ARG A 5 -14.63 -32.30 -24.99
N GLN A 6 -14.01 -32.72 -23.89
CA GLN A 6 -13.96 -31.93 -22.67
C GLN A 6 -13.24 -30.60 -22.98
N PRO A 7 -13.81 -29.42 -22.65
CA PRO A 7 -13.11 -28.16 -22.84
C PRO A 7 -11.88 -28.15 -21.92
N GLU A 8 -10.71 -27.89 -22.49
CA GLU A 8 -9.44 -27.71 -21.77
C GLU A 8 -9.49 -26.37 -21.02
N TRP A 9 -10.30 -26.31 -19.95
CA TRP A 9 -10.39 -25.12 -19.12
C TRP A 9 -9.13 -25.01 -18.26
N ASP A 10 -8.34 -23.97 -18.54
CA ASP A 10 -7.20 -23.57 -17.70
C ASP A 10 -7.69 -22.92 -16.40
N TRP A 11 -8.14 -23.77 -15.48
CA TRP A 11 -8.55 -23.38 -14.13
C TRP A 11 -7.43 -22.68 -13.36
N LYS A 12 -6.17 -23.01 -13.67
CA LYS A 12 -5.02 -22.42 -13.00
C LYS A 12 -4.85 -20.96 -13.43
N GLY A 13 -4.84 -20.69 -14.73
CA GLY A 13 -4.78 -19.32 -15.27
C GLY A 13 -5.98 -18.48 -14.84
N TYR A 14 -7.19 -19.04 -14.89
CA TYR A 14 -8.39 -18.36 -14.43
C TYR A 14 -8.29 -17.95 -12.94
N ASN A 15 -7.85 -18.88 -12.08
CA ASN A 15 -7.72 -18.61 -10.66
C ASN A 15 -6.64 -17.56 -10.37
N GLU A 16 -5.52 -17.58 -11.11
CA GLU A 16 -4.46 -16.56 -11.01
C GLU A 16 -4.97 -15.14 -11.33
N HIS A 17 -5.88 -15.00 -12.30
CA HIS A 17 -6.51 -13.71 -12.63
C HIS A 17 -7.50 -13.22 -11.56
N LEU A 18 -8.07 -14.13 -10.75
CA LEU A 18 -9.00 -13.78 -9.68
C LEU A 18 -8.31 -13.41 -8.36
N VAL A 19 -7.00 -13.64 -8.22
CA VAL A 19 -6.27 -13.26 -7.01
C VAL A 19 -6.01 -11.75 -6.98
N GLN A 20 -6.95 -10.99 -6.43
CA GLN A 20 -6.72 -9.59 -6.07
C GLN A 20 -5.76 -9.54 -4.88
N ARG A 21 -4.48 -9.21 -5.13
CA ARG A 21 -3.40 -9.25 -4.11
C ARG A 21 -3.43 -8.10 -3.09
N GLY A 22 -4.37 -7.18 -3.24
CA GLY A 22 -4.62 -6.06 -2.32
C GLY A 22 -4.68 -4.73 -3.04
N GLU A 23 -5.72 -3.95 -2.75
CA GLU A 23 -5.88 -2.57 -3.21
C GLU A 23 -5.86 -1.65 -1.98
N ILE A 24 -5.14 -0.54 -2.06
CA ILE A 24 -5.18 0.51 -1.05
C ILE A 24 -5.68 1.78 -1.71
N LEU A 25 -6.83 2.25 -1.26
CA LEU A 25 -7.40 3.52 -1.67
C LEU A 25 -6.87 4.63 -0.74
N LEU A 26 -6.17 5.60 -1.32
CA LEU A 26 -5.75 6.81 -0.63
C LEU A 26 -6.60 7.98 -1.11
N ASN A 27 -7.36 8.59 -0.20
CA ASN A 27 -8.08 9.82 -0.50
C ASN A 27 -7.09 10.99 -0.55
N GLY A 28 -7.28 11.91 -1.51
CA GLY A 28 -6.51 13.16 -1.59
C GLY A 28 -6.61 14.03 -0.34
N GLU A 29 -7.71 13.95 0.41
CA GLU A 29 -7.85 14.60 1.71
C GLU A 29 -6.85 14.07 2.75
N SER A 30 -6.51 12.77 2.68
CA SER A 30 -5.48 12.17 3.54
C SER A 30 -4.13 12.84 3.33
N LEU A 31 -3.78 13.20 2.09
CA LEU A 31 -2.54 13.93 1.78
C LEU A 31 -2.51 15.33 2.40
N GLN A 32 -3.66 16.02 2.40
CA GLN A 32 -3.77 17.34 3.02
C GLN A 32 -3.68 17.24 4.54
N ALA A 33 -4.35 16.25 5.13
CA ALA A 33 -4.25 15.97 6.57
C ALA A 33 -2.81 15.71 6.99
N TRP A 34 -2.03 14.96 6.20
CA TRP A 34 -0.60 14.74 6.47
C TRP A 34 0.19 16.04 6.45
N LYS A 35 -0.05 16.93 5.47
CA LYS A 35 0.64 18.22 5.40
C LYS A 35 0.37 19.08 6.64
N GLU A 36 -0.87 19.08 7.12
CA GLU A 36 -1.24 19.85 8.30
C GLU A 36 -0.70 19.24 9.59
N GLU A 37 -0.77 17.91 9.76
CA GLU A 37 -0.13 17.22 10.88
C GLU A 37 1.37 17.49 10.91
N ARG A 38 2.01 17.39 9.75
CA ARG A 38 3.44 17.66 9.56
C ARG A 38 3.82 19.08 10.02
N LYS A 39 3.05 20.10 9.60
CA LYS A 39 3.28 21.49 10.02
C LYS A 39 3.14 21.65 11.53
N LYS A 40 2.09 21.08 12.12
CA LYS A 40 1.84 21.13 13.57
C LYS A 40 2.97 20.47 14.37
N MET A 41 3.41 19.28 13.96
CA MET A 41 4.47 18.51 14.64
C MET A 41 5.87 19.13 14.54
N ASN A 42 6.08 20.04 13.59
CA ASN A 42 7.36 20.69 13.34
C ASN A 42 7.30 22.21 13.52
N LEU A 43 6.21 22.73 14.10
CA LEU A 43 6.06 24.16 14.37
C LEU A 43 7.19 24.64 15.31
N GLY A 44 7.86 25.71 14.92
CA GLY A 44 8.92 26.33 15.73
C GLY A 44 10.21 25.49 15.88
N LYS A 45 10.39 24.40 15.13
CA LYS A 45 11.63 23.61 15.20
C LYS A 45 12.81 24.32 14.54
N ARG A 46 13.95 24.31 15.23
CA ARG A 46 15.28 24.62 14.67
C ARG A 46 16.22 23.43 14.92
N GLY A 47 16.91 22.96 13.87
CA GLY A 47 18.06 22.04 13.97
C GLY A 47 17.81 20.54 14.25
N ARG A 48 16.66 20.12 14.78
CA ARG A 48 16.36 18.67 14.99
C ARG A 48 15.85 18.01 13.70
N PRO A 49 16.16 16.72 13.41
CA PRO A 49 15.58 15.99 12.30
C PRO A 49 14.06 16.12 12.26
N PHE A 50 13.55 16.29 11.05
CA PHE A 50 12.14 16.49 10.77
C PHE A 50 11.33 15.29 11.27
N ARG A 51 10.20 15.54 11.97
CA ARG A 51 9.30 14.46 12.38
C ARG A 51 8.28 14.23 11.28
N TYR A 52 8.18 12.99 10.84
CA TYR A 52 7.12 12.57 9.94
C TYR A 52 5.77 12.52 10.66
N PRO A 53 4.65 12.75 9.95
CA PRO A 53 3.30 12.58 10.47
C PRO A 53 3.09 11.16 11.02
N HIS A 54 2.36 11.02 12.14
CA HIS A 54 2.05 9.70 12.68
C HIS A 54 1.15 8.92 11.72
N SER A 55 0.20 9.59 11.07
CA SER A 55 -0.69 9.00 10.07
C SER A 55 0.08 8.38 8.88
N LEU A 56 1.18 9.00 8.44
CA LEU A 56 2.06 8.43 7.43
C LEU A 56 2.77 7.17 7.94
N MET A 57 3.24 7.18 9.19
CA MET A 57 3.85 6.00 9.80
C MET A 57 2.85 4.84 9.92
N PHE A 58 1.59 5.12 10.24
CA PHE A 58 0.53 4.11 10.24
C PHE A 58 0.29 3.52 8.85
N LEU A 59 0.26 4.34 7.80
CA LEU A 59 0.15 3.84 6.43
C LEU A 59 1.29 2.89 6.07
N PHE A 60 2.54 3.27 6.37
CA PHE A 60 3.70 2.42 6.10
C PHE A 60 3.69 1.13 6.94
N GLY A 61 3.23 1.21 8.19
CA GLY A 61 2.98 0.03 9.02
C GLY A 61 1.95 -0.91 8.38
N THR A 62 0.83 -0.39 7.91
CA THR A 62 -0.20 -1.16 7.19
C THR A 62 0.34 -1.78 5.92
N LEU A 63 1.06 -1.01 5.09
CA LEU A 63 1.73 -1.52 3.89
C LEU A 63 2.70 -2.67 4.21
N ARG A 64 3.50 -2.51 5.28
CA ARG A 64 4.42 -3.55 5.75
C ARG A 64 3.70 -4.82 6.17
N VAL A 65 2.57 -4.71 6.88
CA VAL A 65 1.83 -5.89 7.36
C VAL A 65 1.11 -6.60 6.21
N VAL A 66 0.45 -5.84 5.33
CA VAL A 66 -0.38 -6.39 4.24
C VAL A 66 0.50 -7.00 3.15
N PHE A 67 1.49 -6.25 2.65
CA PHE A 67 2.28 -6.66 1.49
C PHE A 67 3.65 -7.24 1.85
N ARG A 68 4.11 -7.11 3.10
CA ARG A 68 5.42 -7.54 3.58
C ARG A 68 6.65 -7.06 2.76
N PRO A 69 6.67 -5.86 2.16
CA PRO A 69 7.84 -5.35 1.45
C PRO A 69 9.01 -5.10 2.42
N PRO A 70 10.28 -5.35 2.04
CA PRO A 70 11.45 -4.99 2.84
C PRO A 70 11.41 -3.52 3.26
N TYR A 71 11.92 -3.20 4.46
CA TYR A 71 11.92 -1.82 4.97
C TYR A 71 12.57 -0.81 4.02
N ARG A 72 13.61 -1.23 3.29
CA ARG A 72 14.28 -0.39 2.28
C ARG A 72 13.36 0.04 1.13
N GLN A 73 12.37 -0.78 0.75
CA GLN A 73 11.39 -0.40 -0.27
C GLN A 73 10.41 0.64 0.26
N LEU A 74 10.15 0.66 1.58
CA LEU A 74 9.28 1.66 2.21
C LEU A 74 9.96 3.03 2.30
N GLU A 75 11.29 3.09 2.43
CA GLU A 75 12.06 4.34 2.44
C GLU A 75 11.89 5.15 1.15
N GLY A 76 11.74 4.48 -0.01
CA GLY A 76 11.55 5.13 -1.31
C GLY A 76 10.18 5.77 -1.53
N LEU A 77 9.23 5.54 -0.61
CA LEU A 77 7.89 6.13 -0.65
C LEU A 77 7.77 7.43 0.17
N ALA A 78 8.79 7.77 0.98
CA ALA A 78 8.74 8.78 2.04
C ALA A 78 9.31 10.14 1.66
#